data_AF-A0A661DXY9-F1
#
_entry.id   AF-A0A661DXY9-F1
#
_cell.length_a   1.000
_cell.length_b   1.000
_cell.length_c   1.000
_cell.angle_alpha   90.00
_cell.angle_beta   90.00
_cell.angle_gamma   90.00
#
_symmetry.space_group_name_H-M   'P 1'
#
loop_
_entity.id
_entity.type
_entity.pdbx_description
1 polymer ?
#
loop_
_entity_poly.entity_id
_entity_poly.type
_entity_poly.pdbx_seq_one_letter_code
_entity_poly.pdbx_strand_id
1 'polypeptide(L)'
;LGTAVMAFLGAGVWGFLHTLAPINFYTHGTQLTAAHGHMAFYGAYVMIVLTIISYAMPILRGRTAANSNKSQVLEMWSFWLMTVAMVFITLFLTGAGILQIFLQRVSDDPQPFMAVQEQISIFYWMREIAGVVFLIGLVVYILSFFVGNRDPEATVDVRG
;
A
#
# COMPACT_ATOMS: atom_id res chain seq x y z
N LEU A 1 3.62 -7.71 -12.07
CA LEU A 1 3.90 -8.62 -10.93
C LEU A 1 3.57 -7.99 -9.58
N GLY A 2 3.89 -6.72 -9.32
CA GLY A 2 3.62 -6.06 -8.03
C GLY A 2 2.18 -6.15 -7.52
N THR A 3 1.19 -5.90 -8.38
CA THR A 3 -0.25 -5.98 -8.04
C THR A 3 -0.64 -7.36 -7.49
N ALA A 4 -0.27 -8.44 -8.17
CA ALA A 4 -0.62 -9.79 -7.73
C ALA A 4 0.01 -10.13 -6.36
N VAL A 5 1.27 -9.73 -6.14
CA VAL A 5 1.97 -9.94 -4.87
C VAL A 5 1.29 -9.17 -3.73
N MET A 6 1.03 -7.89 -3.93
CA MET A 6 0.43 -7.04 -2.89
C MET A 6 -1.04 -7.42 -2.62
N ALA A 7 -1.80 -7.82 -3.63
CA ALA A 7 -3.14 -8.36 -3.47
C ALA A 7 -3.11 -9.68 -2.67
N PHE A 8 -2.19 -10.58 -2.98
CA PHE A 8 -2.03 -11.82 -2.23
C PHE A 8 -1.66 -11.56 -0.77
N LEU A 9 -0.73 -10.65 -0.50
CA LEU A 9 -0.36 -10.31 0.88
C LEU A 9 -1.51 -9.64 1.63
N GLY A 10 -2.12 -8.59 1.06
CA GLY A 10 -3.17 -7.82 1.72
C GLY A 10 -4.47 -8.59 1.86
N ALA A 11 -5.00 -9.12 0.75
CA ALA A 11 -6.28 -9.81 0.73
C ALA A 11 -6.16 -11.27 1.17
N GLY A 12 -5.14 -11.99 0.69
CA GLY A 12 -4.92 -13.39 1.01
C GLY A 12 -4.36 -13.59 2.42
N VAL A 13 -3.14 -13.14 2.69
CA VAL A 13 -2.44 -13.40 3.96
C VAL A 13 -3.11 -12.65 5.11
N TRP A 14 -3.22 -11.31 5.04
CA TRP A 14 -3.83 -10.52 6.12
C TRP A 14 -5.33 -10.81 6.29
N GLY A 15 -6.04 -11.11 5.20
CA GLY A 15 -7.43 -11.57 5.29
C GLY A 15 -7.53 -12.91 6.00
N PHE A 16 -6.66 -13.87 5.69
CA PHE A 16 -6.66 -15.17 6.36
C PHE A 16 -6.33 -15.07 7.85
N LEU A 17 -5.43 -14.14 8.25
CA LEU A 17 -5.05 -13.95 9.66
C LEU A 17 -6.23 -13.69 10.59
N HIS A 18 -7.31 -13.07 10.11
CA HIS A 18 -8.45 -12.69 10.94
C HIS A 18 -9.82 -13.16 10.43
N THR A 19 -9.89 -14.05 9.44
CA THR A 19 -11.17 -14.49 8.86
C THR A 19 -11.87 -15.59 9.68
N LEU A 20 -11.12 -16.40 10.42
CA LEU A 20 -11.69 -17.53 11.17
C LEU A 20 -12.46 -17.01 12.38
N ALA A 21 -13.73 -17.41 12.55
CA ALA A 21 -14.61 -16.86 13.59
C ALA A 21 -14.02 -16.85 15.02
N PRO A 22 -13.31 -17.89 15.50
CA PRO A 22 -12.68 -17.85 16.83
C PRO A 22 -11.62 -16.76 16.98
N ILE A 23 -10.91 -16.42 15.90
CA ILE A 23 -9.92 -15.35 15.86
C ILE A 23 -10.61 -14.00 15.63
N ASN A 24 -11.59 -13.96 14.72
CA ASN A 24 -12.34 -12.76 14.41
C ASN A 24 -13.06 -12.22 15.66
N PHE A 25 -13.54 -13.09 16.55
CA PHE A 25 -14.16 -12.69 17.82
C PHE A 25 -13.33 -11.65 18.60
N TYR A 26 -12.01 -11.80 18.64
CA TYR A 26 -11.11 -10.85 19.33
C TYR A 26 -10.61 -9.73 18.44
N THR A 27 -10.50 -9.97 17.14
CA THR A 27 -9.87 -9.04 16.18
C THR A 27 -10.86 -8.16 15.43
N HIS A 28 -12.17 -8.41 15.58
CA HIS A 28 -13.24 -7.65 14.95
C HIS A 28 -13.26 -6.19 15.42
N GLY A 29 -13.23 -5.26 14.47
CA GLY A 29 -13.24 -3.83 14.77
C GLY A 29 -11.97 -3.34 15.49
N THR A 30 -10.83 -3.96 15.21
CA THR A 30 -9.51 -3.56 15.76
C THR A 30 -8.64 -2.91 14.70
N GLN A 31 -7.48 -2.39 15.10
CA GLN A 31 -6.49 -1.87 14.15
C GLN A 31 -5.96 -2.94 13.18
N LEU A 32 -6.12 -4.25 13.48
CA LEU A 32 -5.80 -5.32 12.53
C LEU A 32 -6.77 -5.32 11.33
N THR A 33 -8.04 -4.96 11.55
CA THR A 33 -9.01 -4.77 10.46
C THR A 33 -8.58 -3.62 9.56
N ALA A 34 -8.12 -2.50 10.15
CA ALA A 34 -7.60 -1.38 9.39
C ALA A 34 -6.34 -1.77 8.59
N ALA A 35 -5.39 -2.49 9.20
CA ALA A 35 -4.18 -2.97 8.53
C ALA A 35 -4.52 -3.78 7.27
N HIS A 36 -5.37 -4.81 7.42
CA HIS A 36 -5.84 -5.62 6.30
C HIS A 36 -6.50 -4.77 5.21
N GLY A 37 -7.46 -3.91 5.60
CA GLY A 37 -8.22 -3.10 4.66
C GLY A 37 -7.34 -2.20 3.79
N HIS A 38 -6.33 -1.55 4.37
CA HIS A 38 -5.41 -0.70 3.62
C HIS A 38 -4.60 -1.50 2.59
N MET A 39 -3.94 -2.59 3.02
CA MET A 39 -3.11 -3.38 2.10
C MET A 39 -3.94 -4.10 1.03
N ALA A 40 -5.10 -4.65 1.39
CA ALA A 40 -5.97 -5.35 0.46
C ALA A 40 -6.53 -4.39 -0.60
N PHE A 41 -7.03 -3.22 -0.19
CA PHE A 41 -7.60 -2.24 -1.11
C PHE A 41 -6.53 -1.67 -2.04
N TYR A 42 -5.37 -1.29 -1.49
CA TYR A 42 -4.24 -0.83 -2.29
C TYR A 42 -3.75 -1.91 -3.26
N GLY A 43 -3.42 -3.09 -2.72
CA GLY A 43 -2.77 -4.18 -3.44
C GLY A 43 -3.62 -4.76 -4.57
N ALA A 44 -4.93 -4.86 -4.37
CA ALA A 44 -5.84 -5.35 -5.38
C ALA A 44 -6.31 -4.22 -6.32
N TYR A 45 -6.95 -3.19 -5.79
CA TYR A 45 -7.75 -2.26 -6.60
C TYR A 45 -6.96 -1.04 -7.05
N VAL A 46 -6.21 -0.39 -6.15
CA VAL A 46 -5.42 0.80 -6.54
C VAL A 46 -4.34 0.39 -7.53
N MET A 47 -3.58 -0.66 -7.22
CA MET A 47 -2.47 -1.09 -8.06
C MET A 47 -2.90 -1.61 -9.43
N ILE A 48 -4.06 -2.28 -9.57
CA ILE A 48 -4.53 -2.69 -10.90
C ILE A 48 -4.95 -1.50 -11.76
N VAL A 49 -5.55 -0.48 -11.16
CA VAL A 49 -5.88 0.78 -11.84
C VAL A 49 -4.60 1.50 -12.29
N LEU A 50 -3.60 1.60 -11.42
CA LEU A 50 -2.31 2.20 -11.79
C LEU A 50 -1.60 1.37 -12.88
N THR A 51 -1.72 0.04 -12.86
CA THR A 51 -1.14 -0.85 -13.88
C THR A 51 -1.75 -0.57 -15.25
N ILE A 52 -3.08 -0.46 -15.35
CA ILE A 52 -3.72 -0.18 -16.65
C ILE A 52 -3.47 1.26 -17.11
N ILE A 53 -3.38 2.22 -16.18
CA ILE A 53 -2.98 3.60 -16.49
C ILE A 53 -1.55 3.62 -17.05
N SER A 54 -0.61 2.92 -16.42
CA SER A 54 0.79 2.80 -16.88
C SER A 54 0.87 2.32 -18.33
N TYR A 55 0.06 1.32 -18.67
CA TYR A 55 -0.04 0.79 -20.04
C TYR A 55 -0.72 1.76 -21.02
N ALA A 56 -1.89 2.28 -20.66
CA ALA A 56 -2.75 3.00 -21.60
C ALA A 56 -2.36 4.47 -21.80
N MET A 57 -1.78 5.12 -20.78
CA MET A 57 -1.51 6.56 -20.81
C MET A 57 -0.55 7.02 -21.92
N PRO A 58 0.56 6.30 -22.22
CA PRO A 58 1.40 6.64 -23.35
C PRO A 58 0.62 6.65 -24.68
N ILE A 59 -0.19 5.60 -24.91
CA ILE A 59 -0.98 5.41 -26.13
C ILE A 59 -2.05 6.50 -26.26
N LEU A 60 -2.77 6.78 -25.18
CA LEU A 60 -3.78 7.85 -25.12
C LEU A 60 -3.19 9.24 -25.35
N ARG A 61 -1.87 9.41 -25.15
CA ARG A 61 -1.13 10.64 -25.42
C ARG A 61 -0.39 10.64 -26.76
N GLY A 62 -0.70 9.68 -27.64
CA GLY A 62 -0.16 9.62 -28.99
C GLY A 62 1.23 9.03 -29.11
N ARG A 63 1.74 8.36 -28.06
CA ARG A 63 3.00 7.62 -28.11
C ARG A 63 2.79 6.23 -28.71
N THR A 64 3.76 5.74 -29.46
CA THR A 64 3.63 4.48 -30.23
C THR A 64 4.15 3.25 -29.51
N ALA A 65 5.11 3.42 -28.59
CA ALA A 65 5.73 2.34 -27.83
C ALA A 65 5.52 2.53 -26.32
N ALA A 66 6.24 3.48 -25.72
CA ALA A 66 6.23 3.71 -24.28
C ALA A 66 6.60 5.15 -23.91
N ASN A 67 6.47 5.48 -22.63
CA ASN A 67 7.07 6.70 -22.09
C ASN A 67 8.61 6.66 -22.23
N SER A 68 9.24 7.83 -22.19
CA SER A 68 10.71 7.93 -22.22
C SER A 68 11.33 7.28 -20.98
N ASN A 69 12.59 6.86 -21.08
CA ASN A 69 13.30 6.21 -19.96
C ASN A 69 13.24 7.02 -18.66
N LYS A 70 13.37 8.35 -18.75
CA LYS A 70 13.30 9.24 -17.57
C LYS A 70 11.93 9.18 -16.88
N SER A 71 10.85 9.17 -17.66
CA SER A 71 9.49 9.02 -17.14
C SER A 71 9.26 7.65 -16.50
N GLN A 72 9.71 6.57 -17.16
CA GLN A 72 9.59 5.21 -16.62
C GLN A 72 10.35 5.02 -15.30
N VAL A 73 11.55 5.58 -15.17
CA VAL A 73 12.32 5.51 -13.91
C VAL A 73 11.57 6.21 -12.77
N LEU A 74 10.96 7.37 -13.02
CA LEU A 74 10.14 8.05 -12.02
C LEU A 74 8.91 7.22 -11.64
N GLU A 75 8.24 6.62 -12.62
CA GLU A 75 7.11 5.74 -12.38
C GLU A 75 7.51 4.53 -11.51
N MET A 76 8.67 3.92 -11.78
CA MET A 76 9.23 2.84 -10.95
C MET A 76 9.58 3.31 -9.52
N TRP A 77 10.16 4.50 -9.36
CA TRP A 77 10.41 5.06 -8.03
C TRP A 77 9.11 5.31 -7.26
N SER A 78 8.09 5.84 -7.93
CA SER A 78 6.77 6.04 -7.32
C SER A 78 6.15 4.73 -6.86
N PHE A 79 6.22 3.68 -7.69
CA PHE A 79 5.77 2.34 -7.35
C PHE A 79 6.45 1.84 -6.06
N TRP A 80 7.77 1.96 -5.95
CA TRP A 80 8.50 1.49 -4.76
C TRP A 80 8.17 2.31 -3.53
N LEU A 81 8.14 3.64 -3.64
CA LEU A 81 7.78 4.53 -2.53
C LEU A 81 6.39 4.21 -1.98
N MET A 82 5.38 4.13 -2.86
CA MET A 82 4.00 3.83 -2.46
C MET A 82 3.86 2.41 -1.90
N THR A 83 4.47 1.41 -2.54
CA THR A 83 4.33 0.01 -2.13
C THR A 83 5.01 -0.26 -0.80
N VAL A 84 6.26 0.19 -0.63
CA VAL A 84 7.00 0.03 0.63
C VAL A 84 6.32 0.81 1.75
N ALA A 85 5.87 2.04 1.49
CA ALA A 85 5.12 2.81 2.48
C ALA A 85 3.83 2.10 2.92
N MET A 86 3.07 1.50 1.99
CA MET A 86 1.86 0.74 2.33
C MET A 86 2.16 -0.50 3.16
N VAL A 87 3.27 -1.19 2.90
CA VAL A 87 3.75 -2.30 3.75
C VAL A 87 4.00 -1.78 5.17
N PHE A 88 4.71 -0.67 5.34
CA PHE A 88 4.96 -0.10 6.67
C PHE A 88 3.69 0.39 7.38
N ILE A 89 2.77 1.08 6.68
CA ILE A 89 1.44 1.45 7.21
C ILE A 89 0.75 0.21 7.79
N THR A 90 0.76 -0.88 7.04
CA THR A 90 0.12 -2.14 7.42
C THR A 90 0.83 -2.78 8.61
N LEU A 91 2.16 -2.82 8.64
CA LEU A 91 2.93 -3.36 9.75
C LEU A 91 2.72 -2.55 11.04
N PHE A 92 2.71 -1.22 10.98
CA PHE A 92 2.46 -0.37 12.14
C PHE A 92 1.04 -0.54 12.68
N LEU A 93 0.03 -0.58 11.80
CA LEU A 93 -1.35 -0.88 12.19
C LEU A 93 -1.52 -2.30 12.72
N THR A 94 -0.75 -3.26 12.19
CA THR A 94 -0.73 -4.64 12.72
C THR A 94 -0.16 -4.68 14.13
N GLY A 95 0.95 -3.97 14.39
CA GLY A 95 1.51 -3.82 15.74
C GLY A 95 0.53 -3.17 16.71
N ALA A 96 -0.13 -2.09 16.28
CA ALA A 96 -1.21 -1.45 17.05
C ALA A 96 -2.37 -2.43 17.33
N GLY A 97 -2.74 -3.25 16.33
CA GLY A 97 -3.81 -4.23 16.42
C GLY A 97 -3.49 -5.32 17.43
N ILE A 98 -2.29 -5.89 17.37
CA ILE A 98 -1.82 -6.90 18.32
C ILE A 98 -1.89 -6.37 19.76
N LEU A 99 -1.36 -5.16 19.99
CA LEU A 99 -1.37 -4.57 21.34
C LEU A 99 -2.80 -4.20 21.79
N GLN A 100 -3.65 -3.70 20.88
CA GLN A 100 -5.06 -3.45 21.17
C GLN A 100 -5.81 -4.73 21.55
N ILE A 101 -5.62 -5.82 20.80
CA ILE A 101 -6.25 -7.12 21.07
C ILE A 101 -5.83 -7.62 22.45
N PHE A 102 -4.54 -7.57 22.75
CA PHE A 102 -4.00 -8.01 24.03
C PHE A 102 -4.60 -7.20 25.20
N LEU A 103 -4.45 -5.87 25.18
CA LEU A 103 -4.84 -5.01 26.30
C LEU A 103 -6.36 -4.84 26.46
N GLN A 104 -7.13 -4.91 25.36
CA GLN A 104 -8.55 -4.56 25.35
C GLN A 104 -9.48 -5.78 25.25
N ARG A 105 -9.00 -6.94 24.80
CA ARG A 105 -9.86 -8.08 24.43
C ARG A 105 -9.50 -9.41 25.10
N VAL A 106 -8.22 -9.66 25.37
CA VAL A 106 -7.74 -10.99 25.83
C VAL A 106 -7.16 -10.95 27.25
N SER A 107 -6.56 -9.83 27.68
CA SER A 107 -6.01 -9.65 29.03
C SER A 107 -7.03 -10.01 30.13
N ASP A 108 -6.53 -10.54 31.25
CA ASP A 108 -7.34 -10.83 32.44
C ASP A 108 -7.95 -9.55 33.07
N ASP A 109 -7.35 -8.39 32.79
CA ASP A 109 -7.86 -7.06 33.14
C ASP A 109 -7.95 -6.18 31.88
N PRO A 110 -9.07 -6.25 31.12
CA PRO A 110 -9.27 -5.47 29.90
C PRO A 110 -9.39 -3.98 30.18
N GLN A 111 -8.57 -3.19 29.48
CA GLN A 111 -8.55 -1.74 29.66
C GLN A 111 -9.61 -1.02 28.81
N PRO A 112 -10.10 0.16 29.25
CA PRO A 112 -11.04 0.95 28.47
C PRO A 112 -10.40 1.46 27.18
N PHE A 113 -11.21 1.60 26.13
CA PHE A 113 -10.75 1.96 24.78
C PHE A 113 -9.78 3.14 24.75
N MET A 114 -10.12 4.25 25.40
CA MET A 114 -9.29 5.47 25.34
C MET A 114 -7.90 5.27 25.96
N ALA A 115 -7.78 4.49 27.04
CA ALA A 115 -6.49 4.19 27.66
C ALA A 115 -5.61 3.32 26.74
N VAL A 116 -6.22 2.38 26.03
CA VAL A 116 -5.52 1.55 25.03
C VAL A 116 -5.10 2.38 23.82
N GLN A 117 -5.94 3.30 23.33
CA GLN A 117 -5.60 4.20 22.21
C GLN A 117 -4.39 5.08 22.53
N GLU A 118 -4.27 5.56 23.76
CA GLU A 118 -3.12 6.34 24.22
C GLU A 118 -1.83 5.50 24.18
N GLN A 119 -1.89 4.24 24.62
CA GLN A 119 -0.73 3.34 24.61
C GLN A 119 -0.25 2.94 23.21
N ILE A 120 -1.17 2.78 22.25
CA ILE A 120 -0.81 2.45 20.85
C ILE A 120 -0.53 3.69 20.00
N SER A 121 -0.53 4.90 20.59
CA SER A 121 -0.35 6.17 19.87
C SER A 121 0.96 6.25 19.07
N ILE A 122 2.03 5.62 19.56
CA ILE A 122 3.31 5.56 18.84
C ILE A 122 3.17 4.90 17.46
N PHE A 123 2.34 3.86 17.33
CA PHE A 123 2.09 3.21 16.05
C PHE A 123 1.33 4.13 15.09
N TYR A 124 0.46 5.01 15.60
CA TYR A 124 -0.22 6.01 14.78
C TYR A 124 0.74 7.06 14.22
N TRP A 125 1.69 7.52 15.02
CA TRP A 125 2.74 8.43 14.55
C TRP A 125 3.64 7.78 13.50
N MET A 126 4.06 6.53 13.71
CA MET A 126 4.84 5.79 12.71
C MET A 126 4.05 5.56 11.41
N ARG A 127 2.76 5.21 11.51
CA ARG A 127 1.84 5.11 10.37
C ARG A 127 1.73 6.44 9.62
N GLU A 128 1.63 7.56 10.34
CA GLU A 128 1.51 8.89 9.74
C GLU A 128 2.75 9.24 8.91
N ILE A 129 3.95 8.97 9.46
CA ILE A 129 5.21 9.17 8.74
C ILE A 129 5.24 8.32 7.46
N ALA A 130 4.84 7.05 7.54
CA ALA A 130 4.72 6.21 6.35
C ALA A 130 3.67 6.74 5.35
N GLY A 131 2.59 7.34 5.83
CA GLY A 131 1.59 8.05 5.02
C GLY A 131 2.18 9.22 4.24
N VAL A 132 3.08 10.01 4.85
CA VAL A 132 3.81 11.08 4.16
C VAL A 132 4.71 10.51 3.06
N VAL A 133 5.41 9.41 3.31
CA VAL A 133 6.22 8.73 2.27
C VAL A 133 5.35 8.22 1.12
N PHE A 134 4.17 7.66 1.43
CA PHE A 134 3.20 7.26 0.41
C PHE A 134 2.75 8.44 -0.45
N LEU A 135 2.46 9.59 0.18
CA LEU A 135 2.08 10.82 -0.52
C LEU A 135 3.20 11.32 -1.43
N ILE A 136 4.45 11.29 -0.97
CA ILE A 136 5.61 11.62 -1.81
C ILE A 136 5.66 10.69 -3.03
N GLY A 137 5.45 9.38 -2.83
CA GLY A 137 5.35 8.42 -3.91
C GLY A 137 4.26 8.78 -4.93
N LEU A 138 3.06 9.14 -4.47
CA LEU A 138 1.96 9.58 -5.33
C LEU A 138 2.31 10.85 -6.13
N VAL A 139 2.95 11.83 -5.50
CA VAL A 139 3.42 13.04 -6.21
C VAL A 139 4.42 12.67 -7.29
N VAL A 140 5.39 11.79 -7.00
CA VAL A 140 6.34 11.28 -8.00
C VAL A 140 5.64 10.55 -9.14
N TYR A 141 4.60 9.76 -8.85
CA TYR A 141 3.79 9.10 -9.88
C TYR A 141 3.14 10.11 -10.82
N ILE A 142 2.50 11.14 -10.26
CA ILE A 142 1.85 12.21 -11.05
C ILE A 142 2.89 12.96 -11.89
N LEU A 143 4.06 13.27 -11.32
CA LEU A 143 5.14 13.96 -12.04
C LEU A 143 5.70 13.13 -13.20
N SER A 144 5.65 11.80 -13.12
CA SER A 144 6.15 10.91 -14.18
C SER A 144 5.48 11.18 -15.53
N PHE A 145 4.21 11.61 -15.54
CA PHE A 145 3.46 11.95 -16.74
C PHE A 145 3.91 13.24 -17.43
N PHE A 146 4.64 14.12 -16.75
CA PHE A 146 5.01 15.44 -17.29
C PHE A 146 6.50 15.54 -17.64
N VAL A 147 7.30 14.56 -17.22
CA VAL A 147 8.75 14.53 -17.45
C VAL A 147 9.08 13.76 -18.74
N GLY A 148 10.07 14.23 -19.50
CA GLY A 148 10.60 13.51 -20.66
C GLY A 148 9.60 13.39 -21.83
N ASN A 149 8.74 14.39 -22.01
CA ASN A 149 7.81 14.49 -23.14
C ASN A 149 8.46 14.82 -24.48
N ARG A 150 9.69 15.37 -24.46
CA ARG A 150 10.49 15.66 -25.66
C ARG A 150 11.60 14.63 -25.88
N ASP A 151 11.75 13.70 -24.95
CA ASP A 151 12.77 12.66 -25.04
C ASP A 151 12.27 11.51 -25.92
N PRO A 152 13.17 10.79 -26.61
CA PRO A 152 12.79 9.62 -27.41
C PRO A 152 11.98 8.60 -26.60
N GLU A 153 11.03 7.96 -27.26
CA GLU A 153 10.30 6.82 -26.68
C GLU A 153 11.29 5.70 -26.35
N ALA A 154 11.07 5.01 -25.22
CA ALA A 154 11.87 3.83 -24.91
C ALA A 154 11.48 2.72 -25.88
N THR A 155 12.44 2.23 -26.65
CA THR A 155 12.28 1.10 -27.57
C THR A 155 12.73 -0.19 -26.90
N VAL A 156 11.99 -1.28 -27.09
CA VAL A 156 12.47 -2.61 -26.73
C VAL A 156 13.37 -3.09 -27.86
N ASP A 157 14.68 -3.24 -27.58
CA ASP A 157 15.62 -3.86 -28.52
C ASP A 157 15.25 -5.35 -28.63
N VAL A 158 14.50 -5.72 -29.66
CA VAL A 158 14.14 -7.11 -29.93
C VAL A 158 15.40 -7.81 -30.45
N ARG A 159 16.26 -8.23 -29.53
CA ARG A 159 17.35 -9.15 -29.84
C ARG A 159 16.73 -10.50 -30.20
N GLY A 160 16.56 -10.72 -31.50
CA GLY A 160 16.24 -12.00 -32.11
C GLY A 160 17.43 -12.97 -32.08
#